data_AF-A0A9D5I8Y5-F1
#
_entry.id   AF-A0A9D5I8Y5-F1
#
_cell.length_a   1.000
_cell.length_b   1.000
_cell.length_c   1.000
_cell.angle_alpha   90.00
_cell.angle_beta   90.00
_cell.angle_gamma   90.00
#
_symmetry.space_group_name_H-M   'P 1'
#
loop_
_entity.id
_entity.type
_entity.pdbx_description
1 polymer ?
#
loop_
_entity_poly.entity_id
_entity_poly.type
_entity_poly.pdbx_seq_one_letter_code
_entity_poly.pdbx_strand_id
1 'polypeptide(L)'
;MTLVCVPILFDDPESAAREAIEARDAGADLVELRVDRYFSGRGGDEPQGECHQQAERIAQLVARCPLPCIVTCRPVLEGGHYDGPDDARIALMERLGASAGGVAPAHGGAGRAPSYIDVELATFLRSENVRQKVRLAVDHPGQVRAVTTGLILSSHDFHERPPDLLRRLEAMNREPATRVMKVAFRARSLRDNLELLDLLAQSRGAGGAIKPLIALAMGPYGLMSRVLAPKFGAFLTFASLRRDSATAPGQPIIGELLNLYRFGAIGSATRVYGVVGWPVEHSLSPAVHNAGFEAIGHDGVYLPMPVAPGYEPFKATVLELAEHVHLDLSGLSVTIPHKEHLARLAHQQRTGWGDRWSLDRLTELCGAGNTLVIRRDPKGRPKGLAVHNTDGAGLVGVVRGAGVEPAGAEALVLGAGGMARAAAAALALEGARVWVLNRTPERAEALCADIARAAAALPEIGSAIAQRVLPIGRHELAARAPGIVVQCTPLGMAGGPDPGGSPLGAPELAGLPDRALVVETVYRPARTPLLDLARQRGLRTVDGSALFVAQAAEQFRLWTDRAAPSRLFDRVVRESLDADVAGP
;
A
#
# COMPACT_ATOMS: atom_id res chain seq x y z
N MET A 1 -19.92 10.92 -0.30
CA MET A 1 -18.48 11.07 0.01
C MET A 1 -18.18 10.12 1.15
N THR A 2 -17.05 9.39 1.11
CA THR A 2 -16.64 8.49 2.20
C THR A 2 -15.93 9.30 3.26
N LEU A 3 -16.34 9.14 4.52
CA LEU A 3 -15.80 9.91 5.64
C LEU A 3 -14.48 9.33 6.15
N VAL A 4 -13.60 10.17 6.69
CA VAL A 4 -12.39 9.77 7.41
C VAL A 4 -12.63 9.88 8.91
N CYS A 5 -12.56 8.74 9.59
CA CYS A 5 -12.69 8.65 11.04
C CYS A 5 -11.33 8.46 11.71
N VAL A 6 -11.07 9.23 12.75
CA VAL A 6 -9.89 9.07 13.61
C VAL A 6 -10.28 8.46 14.95
N PRO A 7 -9.86 7.22 15.26
CA PRO A 7 -10.00 6.65 16.59
C PRO A 7 -9.13 7.37 17.62
N ILE A 8 -9.72 7.65 18.77
CA ILE A 8 -9.08 8.29 19.94
C ILE A 8 -9.27 7.33 21.11
N LEU A 9 -8.17 6.87 21.69
CA LEU A 9 -8.20 6.10 22.93
C LEU A 9 -8.51 7.07 24.06
N PHE A 10 -9.68 6.88 24.68
CA PHE A 10 -10.09 7.70 25.81
C PHE A 10 -9.42 7.13 27.05
N ASP A 11 -8.24 7.64 27.40
CA ASP A 11 -7.56 7.32 28.67
C ASP A 11 -7.84 8.39 29.73
N ASP A 12 -7.86 9.67 29.32
CA ASP A 12 -8.31 10.80 30.14
C ASP A 12 -9.05 11.87 29.29
N PRO A 13 -9.98 12.65 29.88
CA PRO A 13 -10.79 13.60 29.11
C PRO A 13 -9.99 14.73 28.44
N GLU A 14 -8.89 15.19 29.05
CA GLU A 14 -8.12 16.32 28.50
C GLU A 14 -7.29 15.90 27.29
N SER A 15 -6.64 14.74 27.38
CA SER A 15 -5.90 14.17 26.26
C SER A 15 -6.83 13.85 25.10
N ALA A 16 -7.96 13.20 25.35
CA ALA A 16 -8.94 12.89 24.31
C ALA A 16 -9.51 14.16 23.64
N ALA A 17 -9.70 15.26 24.39
CA ALA A 17 -10.10 16.55 23.82
C ALA A 17 -9.02 17.15 22.91
N ARG A 18 -7.74 17.10 23.33
CA ARG A 18 -6.61 17.57 22.51
C ARG A 18 -6.48 16.74 21.23
N GLU A 19 -6.56 15.42 21.32
CA GLU A 19 -6.50 14.54 20.15
C GLU A 19 -7.68 14.76 19.19
N ALA A 20 -8.87 15.09 19.70
CA ALA A 20 -10.02 15.40 18.84
C ALA A 20 -9.82 16.72 18.07
N ILE A 21 -9.19 17.72 18.70
CA ILE A 21 -8.80 18.97 18.03
C ILE A 21 -7.72 18.69 16.98
N GLU A 22 -6.71 17.89 17.32
CA GLU A 22 -5.66 17.49 16.38
C GLU A 22 -6.23 16.72 15.18
N ALA A 23 -7.19 15.81 15.41
CA ALA A 23 -7.88 15.09 14.35
C ALA A 23 -8.61 16.03 13.38
N ARG A 24 -9.33 17.04 13.90
CA ARG A 24 -9.96 18.08 13.08
C ARG A 24 -8.92 18.82 12.25
N ASP A 25 -7.85 19.28 12.89
CA ASP A 25 -6.82 20.08 12.24
C ASP A 25 -6.04 19.27 11.19
N ALA A 26 -5.95 17.95 11.38
CA ALA A 26 -5.41 16.99 10.42
C ALA A 26 -6.40 16.62 9.29
N GLY A 27 -7.64 17.11 9.32
CA GLY A 27 -8.63 16.92 8.26
C GLY A 27 -9.59 15.74 8.43
N ALA A 28 -9.79 15.23 9.64
CA ALA A 28 -10.78 14.19 9.91
C ALA A 28 -12.22 14.72 9.81
N ASP A 29 -13.14 13.91 9.29
CA ASP A 29 -14.57 14.23 9.23
C ASP A 29 -15.28 13.92 10.56
N LEU A 30 -14.77 12.92 11.28
CA LEU A 30 -15.30 12.48 12.57
C LEU A 30 -14.23 11.78 13.42
N VAL A 31 -14.54 11.61 14.71
CA VAL A 31 -13.69 10.86 15.64
C VAL A 31 -14.43 9.67 16.23
N GLU A 32 -13.73 8.58 16.51
CA GLU A 32 -14.26 7.46 17.31
C GLU A 32 -13.65 7.52 18.71
N LEU A 33 -14.47 7.88 19.70
CA LEU A 33 -14.09 7.86 21.11
C LEU A 33 -14.16 6.41 21.63
N ARG A 34 -13.00 5.79 21.79
CA ARG A 34 -12.82 4.45 22.35
C ARG A 34 -12.77 4.52 23.87
N VAL A 35 -13.94 4.37 24.51
CA VAL A 35 -14.11 4.52 25.96
C VAL A 35 -13.88 3.24 26.76
N ASP A 36 -13.52 2.15 26.08
CA ASP A 36 -13.39 0.81 26.67
C ASP A 36 -12.28 0.67 27.71
N ARG A 37 -11.31 1.58 27.75
CA ARG A 37 -10.28 1.63 28.81
C ARG A 37 -10.69 2.48 30.02
N TYR A 38 -11.53 3.49 29.79
CA TYR A 38 -11.91 4.45 30.81
C TYR A 38 -13.16 4.05 31.59
N PHE A 39 -14.13 3.43 30.92
CA PHE A 39 -15.40 3.07 31.52
C PHE A 39 -15.34 1.63 32.06
N SER A 40 -15.35 1.45 33.38
CA SER A 40 -15.26 0.12 34.01
C SER A 40 -16.61 -0.60 34.03
N GLY A 41 -17.71 0.15 34.17
CA GLY A 41 -19.07 -0.40 34.31
C GLY A 41 -19.26 -1.30 35.55
N ARG A 42 -18.28 -1.36 36.45
CA ARG A 42 -18.34 -2.14 37.70
C ARG A 42 -18.70 -1.19 38.85
N GLY A 43 -19.72 -1.55 39.62
CA GLY A 43 -20.09 -0.83 40.85
C GLY A 43 -19.56 -1.50 42.13
N GLY A 44 -18.70 -2.50 42.01
CA GLY A 44 -18.45 -3.50 43.07
C GLY A 44 -17.35 -3.17 44.08
N ASP A 45 -16.29 -2.45 43.68
CA ASP A 45 -15.13 -2.13 44.55
C ASP A 45 -14.65 -0.67 44.40
N GLU A 46 -15.27 0.10 43.50
CA GLU A 46 -15.01 1.53 43.27
C GLU A 46 -15.93 2.37 44.18
N PRO A 47 -15.51 3.56 44.67
CA PRO A 47 -16.37 4.43 45.46
C PRO A 47 -17.72 4.64 44.76
N GLN A 48 -18.82 4.44 45.49
CA GLN A 48 -20.17 4.64 44.98
C GLN A 48 -20.27 5.98 44.23
N GLY A 49 -20.41 5.92 42.90
CA GLY A 49 -20.48 7.09 42.02
C GLY A 49 -19.39 7.17 40.94
N GLU A 50 -18.33 6.36 40.98
CA GLU A 50 -17.24 6.43 39.98
C GLU A 50 -17.71 6.13 38.55
N CYS A 51 -18.44 5.03 38.33
CA CYS A 51 -19.05 4.71 37.03
C CYS A 51 -19.97 5.83 36.50
N HIS A 52 -20.72 6.49 37.40
CA HIS A 52 -21.57 7.62 37.04
C HIS A 52 -20.75 8.86 36.64
N GLN A 53 -19.65 9.13 37.36
CA GLN A 53 -18.71 10.21 37.06
C GLN A 53 -17.95 9.96 35.74
N GLN A 54 -17.53 8.71 35.48
CA GLN A 54 -16.91 8.31 34.22
C GLN A 54 -17.87 8.59 33.05
N ALA A 55 -19.13 8.15 33.17
CA ALA A 55 -20.16 8.41 32.17
C ALA A 55 -20.45 9.90 31.97
N GLU A 56 -20.47 10.71 33.03
CA GLU A 56 -20.59 12.18 32.94
C GLU A 56 -19.42 12.82 32.19
N ARG A 57 -18.18 12.42 32.49
CA ARG A 57 -16.99 12.93 31.81
C ARG A 57 -16.97 12.58 30.32
N ILE A 58 -17.39 11.35 29.98
CA ILE A 58 -17.58 10.94 28.58
C ILE A 58 -18.64 11.83 27.91
N ALA A 59 -19.79 12.06 28.55
CA ALA A 59 -20.85 12.91 28.01
C ALA A 59 -20.40 14.36 27.81
N GLN A 60 -19.60 14.91 28.74
CA GLN A 60 -19.03 16.25 28.63
C GLN A 60 -18.06 16.35 27.45
N LEU A 61 -17.22 15.34 27.22
CA LEU A 61 -16.34 15.34 26.04
C LEU A 61 -17.13 15.24 24.74
N VAL A 62 -18.13 14.35 24.68
CA VAL A 62 -19.02 14.22 23.51
C VAL A 62 -19.70 15.55 23.18
N ALA A 63 -20.22 16.25 24.19
CA ALA A 63 -20.90 17.52 24.01
C ALA A 63 -19.97 18.65 23.52
N ARG A 64 -18.67 18.58 23.84
CA ARG A 64 -17.66 19.59 23.47
C ARG A 64 -16.76 19.13 22.32
N CYS A 65 -17.01 17.95 21.75
CA CYS A 65 -16.16 17.39 20.71
C CYS A 65 -16.18 18.31 19.48
N PRO A 66 -15.01 18.71 18.93
CA PRO A 66 -14.95 19.62 17.80
C PRO A 66 -15.48 19.01 16.49
N LEU A 67 -15.65 17.68 16.45
CA LEU A 67 -16.15 16.92 15.31
C LEU A 67 -17.40 16.10 15.70
N PRO A 68 -18.23 15.68 14.73
CA PRO A 68 -19.12 14.55 14.95
C PRO A 68 -18.35 13.36 15.52
N CYS A 69 -18.91 12.67 16.51
CA CYS A 69 -18.22 11.54 17.14
C CYS A 69 -19.05 10.24 17.10
N ILE A 70 -18.33 9.13 17.00
CA ILE A 70 -18.78 7.78 17.29
C ILE A 70 -18.34 7.47 18.72
N VAL A 71 -19.22 6.95 19.57
CA VAL A 71 -18.82 6.40 20.86
C VAL A 71 -18.82 4.87 20.80
N THR A 72 -17.68 4.29 21.16
CA THR A 72 -17.45 2.85 21.12
C THR A 72 -16.93 2.38 22.47
N CYS A 73 -17.67 1.48 23.13
CA CYS A 73 -17.23 0.75 24.31
C CYS A 73 -17.07 -0.73 23.94
N ARG A 74 -15.91 -1.07 23.37
CA ARG A 74 -15.60 -2.38 22.78
C ARG A 74 -15.22 -3.40 23.86
N PRO A 75 -15.90 -4.56 23.95
CA PRO A 75 -15.53 -5.61 24.90
C PRO A 75 -14.26 -6.36 24.49
N VAL A 76 -13.58 -7.00 25.45
CA VAL A 76 -12.34 -7.79 25.22
C VAL A 76 -12.54 -8.87 24.15
N LEU A 77 -13.68 -9.55 24.14
CA LEU A 77 -14.00 -10.60 23.15
C LEU A 77 -14.08 -10.08 21.71
N GLU A 78 -14.22 -8.77 21.51
CA GLU A 78 -14.31 -8.10 20.21
C GLU A 78 -13.11 -7.15 20.00
N GLY A 79 -11.98 -7.42 20.68
CA GLY A 79 -10.71 -6.71 20.50
C GLY A 79 -10.63 -5.34 21.19
N GLY A 80 -11.47 -5.08 22.18
CA GLY A 80 -11.38 -3.90 23.05
C GLY A 80 -10.76 -4.20 24.42
N HIS A 81 -10.96 -3.28 25.36
CA HIS A 81 -10.46 -3.39 26.74
C HIS A 81 -11.56 -3.54 27.79
N TYR A 82 -12.83 -3.42 27.41
CA TYR A 82 -13.92 -3.46 28.35
C TYR A 82 -14.22 -4.90 28.81
N ASP A 83 -14.16 -5.13 30.12
CA ASP A 83 -14.38 -6.44 30.76
C ASP A 83 -15.55 -6.43 31.77
N GLY A 84 -16.36 -5.36 31.75
CA GLY A 84 -17.56 -5.21 32.57
C GLY A 84 -18.82 -5.83 31.96
N PRO A 85 -19.99 -5.69 32.63
CA PRO A 85 -21.25 -6.24 32.16
C PRO A 85 -21.86 -5.44 30.99
N ASP A 86 -22.38 -6.13 29.98
CA ASP A 86 -23.01 -5.49 28.80
C ASP A 86 -24.11 -4.48 29.17
N ASP A 87 -24.91 -4.77 30.20
CA ASP A 87 -25.96 -3.88 30.68
C ASP A 87 -25.44 -2.49 31.08
N ALA A 88 -24.25 -2.40 31.68
CA ALA A 88 -23.68 -1.13 32.13
C ALA A 88 -23.20 -0.27 30.96
N ARG A 89 -22.53 -0.85 29.97
CA ARG A 89 -22.10 -0.10 28.77
C ARG A 89 -23.26 0.27 27.86
N ILE A 90 -24.33 -0.53 27.80
CA ILE A 90 -25.54 -0.16 27.05
C ILE A 90 -26.26 0.99 27.76
N ALA A 91 -26.33 0.98 29.09
CA ALA A 91 -26.87 2.11 29.86
C ALA A 91 -26.05 3.40 29.66
N LEU A 92 -24.73 3.30 29.54
CA LEU A 92 -23.89 4.44 29.13
C LEU A 92 -24.32 4.97 27.75
N MET A 93 -24.46 4.11 26.75
CA MET A 93 -24.87 4.50 25.41
C MET A 93 -26.27 5.14 25.39
N GLU A 94 -27.22 4.60 26.16
CA GLU A 94 -28.56 5.16 26.31
C GLU A 94 -28.51 6.57 26.91
N ARG A 95 -27.73 6.76 27.98
CA ARG A 95 -27.52 8.07 28.59
C ARG A 95 -26.97 9.07 27.56
N LEU A 96 -25.93 8.69 26.82
CA LEU A 96 -25.31 9.56 25.82
C LEU A 96 -26.27 9.93 24.69
N GLY A 97 -27.11 8.99 24.24
CA GLY A 97 -28.15 9.25 23.24
C GLY A 97 -29.29 10.12 23.74
N ALA A 98 -29.62 10.06 25.03
CA ALA A 98 -30.70 10.82 25.67
C ALA A 98 -30.30 12.25 26.10
N SER A 99 -29.01 12.51 26.34
CA SER A 99 -28.48 13.80 26.82
C SER A 99 -28.72 15.01 25.88
N ALA A 100 -29.27 14.81 24.67
CA ALA A 100 -29.68 15.89 23.77
C ALA A 100 -30.92 16.68 24.26
N GLY A 101 -31.56 16.29 25.37
CA GLY A 101 -32.90 16.75 25.74
C GLY A 101 -33.09 17.57 27.02
N GLY A 102 -32.07 17.88 27.85
CA GLY A 102 -32.44 18.48 29.16
C GLY A 102 -31.42 19.11 30.08
N VAL A 103 -30.12 19.17 29.80
CA VAL A 103 -29.19 19.88 30.70
C VAL A 103 -28.28 20.79 29.88
N ALA A 104 -28.53 22.10 29.97
CA ALA A 104 -27.55 23.09 29.57
C ALA A 104 -26.31 22.88 30.47
N PRO A 105 -25.10 22.67 29.91
CA PRO A 105 -23.89 22.66 30.71
C PRO A 105 -23.79 24.02 31.41
N ALA A 106 -23.25 24.04 32.64
CA ALA A 106 -23.04 25.25 33.44
C ALA A 106 -22.24 26.36 32.72
N HIS A 107 -21.67 26.04 31.54
CA HIS A 107 -20.88 26.93 30.68
C HIS A 107 -21.38 26.94 29.22
N GLY A 108 -22.70 27.09 28.99
CA GLY A 108 -23.23 27.83 27.83
C GLY A 108 -23.10 27.22 26.41
N GLY A 109 -22.97 25.91 26.24
CA GLY A 109 -23.03 25.25 24.92
C GLY A 109 -24.26 24.33 24.79
N ALA A 110 -24.94 24.31 23.64
CA ALA A 110 -26.00 23.33 23.40
C ALA A 110 -25.40 21.91 23.46
N GLY A 111 -25.84 21.07 24.41
CA GLY A 111 -25.34 19.71 24.57
C GLY A 111 -25.58 18.88 23.30
N ARG A 112 -24.51 18.31 22.73
CA ARG A 112 -24.57 17.47 21.52
C ARG A 112 -24.52 15.98 21.92
N ALA A 113 -25.44 15.18 21.38
CA ALA A 113 -25.38 13.72 21.45
C ALA A 113 -24.36 13.17 20.44
N PRO A 114 -23.80 11.96 20.65
CA PRO A 114 -22.91 11.36 19.66
C PRO A 114 -23.68 11.12 18.36
N SER A 115 -22.99 11.29 17.23
CA SER A 115 -23.61 11.04 15.92
C SER A 115 -23.89 9.55 15.71
N TYR A 116 -23.04 8.69 16.28
CA TYR A 116 -23.24 7.25 16.28
C TYR A 116 -22.80 6.62 17.60
N ILE A 117 -23.41 5.49 17.93
CA ILE A 117 -22.86 4.50 18.85
C ILE A 117 -22.50 3.24 18.04
N ASP A 118 -21.43 2.56 18.42
CA ASP A 118 -21.03 1.28 17.84
C ASP A 118 -21.30 0.15 18.83
N VAL A 119 -22.13 -0.81 18.41
CA VAL A 119 -22.46 -2.03 19.16
C VAL A 119 -22.16 -3.24 18.29
N GLU A 120 -21.60 -4.29 18.90
CA GLU A 120 -21.24 -5.51 18.20
C GLU A 120 -22.49 -6.36 17.92
N LEU A 121 -22.59 -6.95 16.72
CA LEU A 121 -23.66 -7.85 16.32
C LEU A 121 -23.77 -9.03 17.29
N ALA A 122 -22.63 -9.58 17.73
CA ALA A 122 -22.61 -10.69 18.69
C ALA A 122 -23.30 -10.30 20.00
N THR A 123 -22.99 -9.12 20.56
CA THR A 123 -23.67 -8.58 21.74
C THR A 123 -25.14 -8.31 21.46
N PHE A 124 -25.45 -7.62 20.37
CA PHE A 124 -26.82 -7.26 20.02
C PHE A 124 -27.72 -8.49 19.94
N LEU A 125 -27.21 -9.62 19.46
CA LEU A 125 -27.96 -10.87 19.35
C LEU A 125 -28.05 -11.68 20.66
N ARG A 126 -27.32 -11.32 21.72
CA ARG A 126 -27.28 -12.10 22.99
C ARG A 126 -28.64 -12.27 23.65
N SER A 127 -29.47 -11.23 23.69
CA SER A 127 -30.81 -11.30 24.30
C SER A 127 -31.76 -10.24 23.73
N GLU A 128 -33.07 -10.47 23.84
CA GLU A 128 -34.06 -9.46 23.44
C GLU A 128 -33.98 -8.19 24.30
N ASN A 129 -33.63 -8.33 25.58
CA ASN A 129 -33.46 -7.19 26.49
C ASN A 129 -32.35 -6.26 25.99
N VAL A 130 -31.19 -6.82 25.63
CA VAL A 130 -30.07 -6.05 25.04
C VAL A 130 -30.52 -5.35 23.75
N ARG A 131 -31.24 -6.04 22.85
CA ARG A 131 -31.77 -5.41 21.62
C ARG A 131 -32.66 -4.22 21.91
N GLN A 132 -33.61 -4.38 22.84
CA GLN A 132 -34.55 -3.32 23.21
C GLN A 132 -33.82 -2.10 23.78
N LYS A 133 -32.87 -2.30 24.70
CA LYS A 133 -32.07 -1.20 25.27
C LYS A 133 -31.23 -0.47 24.22
N VAL A 134 -30.59 -1.20 23.30
CA VAL A 134 -29.83 -0.57 22.20
C VAL A 134 -30.76 0.24 21.29
N ARG A 135 -31.96 -0.27 20.97
CA ARG A 135 -32.97 0.46 20.19
C ARG A 135 -33.45 1.73 20.90
N LEU A 136 -33.56 1.71 22.24
CA LEU A 136 -33.91 2.87 23.07
C LEU A 136 -32.79 3.93 23.12
N ALA A 137 -31.52 3.49 23.07
CA ALA A 137 -30.37 4.38 23.05
C ALA A 137 -30.31 5.24 21.78
N VAL A 138 -30.79 4.69 20.66
CA VAL A 138 -30.88 5.37 19.36
C VAL A 138 -32.28 5.92 19.10
N ASP A 139 -32.64 6.16 17.84
CA ASP A 139 -33.92 6.73 17.42
C ASP A 139 -35.11 5.83 17.82
N HIS A 140 -35.77 6.17 18.93
CA HIS A 140 -36.94 5.43 19.44
C HIS A 140 -38.24 6.06 18.89
N PRO A 141 -39.17 5.28 18.30
CA PRO A 141 -40.39 5.80 17.65
C PRO A 141 -41.30 6.68 18.53
N GLY A 142 -41.18 6.56 19.86
CA GLY A 142 -41.93 7.34 20.85
C GLY A 142 -41.24 8.61 21.35
N GLN A 143 -40.04 8.96 20.86
CA GLN A 143 -39.27 10.13 21.31
C GLN A 143 -38.87 11.01 20.12
N VAL A 144 -39.54 12.16 19.97
CA VAL A 144 -39.11 13.18 18.99
C VAL A 144 -37.85 13.86 19.55
N ARG A 145 -36.67 13.46 19.07
CA ARG A 145 -35.39 14.09 19.42
C ARG A 145 -34.97 15.08 18.32
N ALA A 146 -34.47 16.26 18.71
CA ALA A 146 -33.97 17.25 17.76
C ALA A 146 -32.68 16.81 17.02
N VAL A 147 -31.93 15.87 17.61
CA VAL A 147 -30.74 15.22 17.03
C VAL A 147 -30.86 13.72 17.29
N THR A 148 -30.73 12.89 16.25
CA THR A 148 -30.81 11.42 16.38
C THR A 148 -29.42 10.78 16.33
N THR A 149 -29.11 9.95 17.33
CA THR A 149 -27.91 9.10 17.34
C THR A 149 -28.17 7.86 16.48
N GLY A 150 -27.27 7.55 15.55
CA GLY A 150 -27.35 6.36 14.71
C GLY A 150 -26.70 5.12 15.33
N LEU A 151 -27.23 3.94 15.03
CA LEU A 151 -26.56 2.68 15.36
C LEU A 151 -25.59 2.26 14.25
N ILE A 152 -24.32 2.10 14.59
CA ILE A 152 -23.37 1.26 13.85
C ILE A 152 -23.45 -0.14 14.45
N LEU A 153 -23.87 -1.13 13.66
CA LEU A 153 -23.85 -2.53 14.08
C LEU A 153 -22.62 -3.21 13.46
N SER A 154 -21.69 -3.64 14.31
CA SER A 154 -20.35 -4.05 13.89
C SER A 154 -20.06 -5.53 14.09
N SER A 155 -19.14 -6.08 13.31
CA SER A 155 -18.60 -7.43 13.51
C SER A 155 -17.12 -7.45 13.15
N HIS A 156 -16.33 -8.08 14.02
CA HIS A 156 -14.89 -8.18 13.86
C HIS A 156 -14.45 -9.65 13.83
N ASP A 157 -13.45 -9.95 13.01
CA ASP A 157 -12.75 -11.23 13.03
C ASP A 157 -11.24 -11.02 12.89
N PHE A 158 -10.51 -11.30 13.96
CA PHE A 158 -9.08 -11.01 14.03
C PHE A 158 -8.20 -12.10 13.40
N HIS A 159 -8.79 -13.17 12.88
CA HIS A 159 -8.07 -14.31 12.32
C HIS A 159 -8.21 -14.41 10.80
N GLU A 160 -9.44 -14.37 10.28
CA GLU A 160 -9.71 -14.51 8.85
C GLU A 160 -11.10 -14.01 8.45
N ARG A 161 -11.43 -14.09 7.16
CA ARG A 161 -12.79 -13.84 6.65
C ARG A 161 -13.78 -14.83 7.28
N PRO A 162 -14.82 -14.37 8.03
CA PRO A 162 -15.76 -15.27 8.70
C PRO A 162 -16.53 -16.14 7.71
N PRO A 163 -16.72 -17.45 7.96
CA PRO A 163 -17.49 -18.32 7.07
C PRO A 163 -18.95 -17.85 6.91
N ASP A 164 -19.50 -17.21 7.94
CA ASP A 164 -20.87 -16.70 7.99
C ASP A 164 -21.03 -15.21 7.65
N LEU A 165 -20.01 -14.57 7.04
CA LEU A 165 -20.00 -13.13 6.73
C LEU A 165 -21.30 -12.61 6.10
N LEU A 166 -21.80 -13.28 5.05
CA LEU A 166 -23.03 -12.85 4.37
C LEU A 166 -24.26 -12.94 5.27
N ARG A 167 -24.34 -13.95 6.16
CA ARG A 167 -25.43 -14.06 7.15
C ARG A 167 -25.36 -12.93 8.18
N ARG A 168 -24.16 -12.53 8.61
CA ARG A 168 -23.97 -11.39 9.51
C ARG A 168 -24.44 -10.09 8.86
N LEU A 169 -24.04 -9.84 7.61
CA LEU A 169 -24.49 -8.67 6.84
C LEU A 169 -26.01 -8.65 6.66
N GLU A 170 -26.63 -9.79 6.34
CA GLU A 170 -28.08 -9.86 6.21
C GLU A 170 -28.81 -9.61 7.54
N ALA A 171 -28.29 -10.13 8.66
CA ALA A 171 -28.82 -9.83 9.99
C ALA A 171 -28.74 -8.33 10.31
N MET A 172 -27.60 -7.69 10.03
CA MET A 172 -27.42 -6.25 10.22
C MET A 172 -28.36 -5.43 9.33
N ASN A 173 -28.55 -5.83 8.08
CA ASN A 173 -29.38 -5.14 7.11
C ASN A 173 -30.87 -5.18 7.49
N ARG A 174 -31.34 -6.32 8.01
CA ARG A 174 -32.73 -6.54 8.43
C ARG A 174 -33.10 -5.80 9.72
N GLU A 175 -32.16 -5.56 10.62
CA GLU A 175 -32.42 -4.84 11.88
C GLU A 175 -32.77 -3.37 11.58
N PRO A 176 -34.01 -2.89 11.85
CA PRO A 176 -34.43 -1.54 11.50
C PRO A 176 -33.58 -0.44 12.13
N ALA A 177 -33.13 -0.63 13.39
CA ALA A 177 -32.34 0.36 14.12
C ALA A 177 -30.94 0.58 13.54
N THR A 178 -30.38 -0.41 12.83
CA THR A 178 -29.06 -0.29 12.19
C THR A 178 -29.10 0.82 11.14
N ARG A 179 -28.29 1.87 11.34
CA ARG A 179 -28.11 2.96 10.36
C ARG A 179 -26.93 2.69 9.44
N VAL A 180 -25.88 2.07 9.98
CA VAL A 180 -24.66 1.72 9.24
C VAL A 180 -24.21 0.33 9.68
N MET A 181 -23.85 -0.51 8.72
CA MET A 181 -23.25 -1.81 8.98
C MET A 181 -21.73 -1.69 9.00
N LYS A 182 -21.06 -2.42 9.88
CA LYS A 182 -19.59 -2.44 9.94
C LYS A 182 -19.08 -3.88 9.98
N VAL A 183 -18.22 -4.25 9.04
CA VAL A 183 -17.51 -5.53 9.05
C VAL A 183 -16.01 -5.27 8.94
N ALA A 184 -15.24 -5.93 9.80
CA ALA A 184 -13.79 -5.91 9.72
C ALA A 184 -13.25 -7.32 9.92
N PHE A 185 -12.37 -7.78 9.04
CA PHE A 185 -11.70 -9.07 9.23
C PHE A 185 -10.23 -9.02 8.86
N ARG A 186 -9.41 -9.91 9.42
CA ARG A 186 -7.99 -10.01 9.07
C ARG A 186 -7.84 -10.62 7.67
N ALA A 187 -7.22 -9.87 6.76
CA ALA A 187 -6.86 -10.40 5.46
C ALA A 187 -5.63 -11.31 5.57
N ARG A 188 -5.70 -12.49 4.96
CA ARG A 188 -4.60 -13.44 4.79
C ARG A 188 -3.89 -13.27 3.45
N SER A 189 -4.55 -12.62 2.50
CA SER A 189 -3.98 -12.25 1.21
C SER A 189 -4.55 -10.93 0.71
N LEU A 190 -3.90 -10.31 -0.27
CA LEU A 190 -4.41 -9.10 -0.90
C LEU A 190 -5.79 -9.30 -1.54
N ARG A 191 -6.09 -10.52 -2.00
CA ARG A 191 -7.34 -10.89 -2.67
C ARG A 191 -8.56 -10.80 -1.76
N ASP A 192 -8.37 -10.98 -0.45
CA ASP A 192 -9.46 -10.90 0.52
C ASP A 192 -10.10 -9.50 0.56
N ASN A 193 -9.38 -8.46 0.07
CA ASN A 193 -9.95 -7.13 -0.11
C ASN A 193 -11.02 -7.09 -1.22
N LEU A 194 -10.91 -7.91 -2.27
CA LEU A 194 -11.81 -7.86 -3.42
C LEU A 194 -13.27 -8.13 -3.01
N GLU A 195 -13.49 -9.14 -2.16
CA GLU A 195 -14.82 -9.42 -1.59
C GLU A 195 -15.37 -8.21 -0.82
N LEU A 196 -14.55 -7.53 0.00
CA LEU A 196 -14.98 -6.32 0.70
C LEU A 196 -15.33 -5.19 -0.26
N LEU A 197 -14.54 -4.98 -1.32
CA LEU A 197 -14.78 -3.95 -2.32
C LEU A 197 -16.07 -4.22 -3.12
N ASP A 198 -16.36 -5.48 -3.44
CA ASP A 198 -17.61 -5.88 -4.10
C ASP A 198 -18.82 -5.65 -3.19
N LEU A 199 -18.71 -5.97 -1.89
CA LEU A 199 -19.76 -5.68 -0.90
C LEU A 199 -20.02 -4.16 -0.78
N LEU A 200 -18.96 -3.35 -0.78
CA LEU A 200 -19.08 -1.89 -0.78
C LEU A 200 -19.80 -1.38 -2.03
N ALA A 201 -19.44 -1.88 -3.22
CA ALA A 201 -20.09 -1.48 -4.47
C ALA A 201 -21.60 -1.75 -4.47
N GLN A 202 -22.05 -2.84 -3.83
CA GLN A 202 -23.47 -3.18 -3.71
C GLN A 202 -24.27 -2.16 -2.87
N SER A 203 -23.64 -1.52 -1.89
CA SER A 203 -24.27 -0.48 -1.06
C SER A 203 -24.58 0.82 -1.83
N ARG A 204 -24.03 0.98 -3.05
CA ARG A 204 -24.01 2.23 -3.81
C ARG A 204 -25.08 2.35 -4.91
N GLY A 205 -25.73 1.24 -5.30
CA GLY A 205 -26.69 1.21 -6.42
C GLY A 205 -27.98 2.02 -6.18
N ALA A 206 -28.62 2.49 -7.26
CA ALA A 206 -29.91 3.19 -7.18
C ALA A 206 -30.97 2.28 -6.52
N GLY A 207 -31.37 2.62 -5.30
CA GLY A 207 -32.25 1.81 -4.45
C GLY A 207 -31.58 1.10 -3.27
N GLY A 208 -30.24 1.15 -3.15
CA GLY A 208 -29.45 0.63 -2.03
C GLY A 208 -29.86 -0.77 -1.58
N ALA A 209 -29.41 -1.81 -2.29
CA ALA A 209 -29.75 -3.20 -1.94
C ALA A 209 -29.44 -3.56 -0.48
N ILE A 210 -28.45 -2.87 0.09
CA ILE A 210 -28.07 -2.93 1.49
C ILE A 210 -27.85 -1.53 2.07
N LYS A 211 -27.99 -1.41 3.39
CA LYS A 211 -27.69 -0.20 4.17
C LYS A 211 -26.24 0.27 3.98
N PRO A 212 -25.92 1.55 4.32
CA PRO A 212 -24.54 2.06 4.29
C PRO A 212 -23.57 1.12 5.01
N LEU A 213 -22.40 0.88 4.39
CA LEU A 213 -21.47 -0.15 4.83
C LEU A 213 -20.06 0.43 5.08
N ILE A 214 -19.46 -0.01 6.18
CA ILE A 214 -18.04 0.10 6.49
C ILE A 214 -17.46 -1.31 6.36
N ALA A 215 -16.52 -1.51 5.45
CA ALA A 215 -15.94 -2.83 5.18
C ALA A 215 -14.42 -2.71 5.11
N LEU A 216 -13.69 -3.37 6.03
CA LEU A 216 -12.26 -3.14 6.22
C LEU A 216 -11.51 -4.46 6.42
N ALA A 217 -10.40 -4.60 5.71
CA ALA A 217 -9.42 -5.62 6.00
C ALA A 217 -8.40 -5.13 7.04
N MET A 218 -8.06 -5.99 7.99
CA MET A 218 -7.00 -5.79 8.97
C MET A 218 -5.73 -6.52 8.55
N GLY A 219 -4.60 -6.06 9.08
CA GLY A 219 -3.29 -6.67 8.85
C GLY A 219 -2.57 -6.09 7.62
N PRO A 220 -1.39 -6.65 7.28
CA PRO A 220 -0.50 -6.08 6.26
C PRO A 220 -1.13 -6.03 4.86
N TYR A 221 -2.07 -6.93 4.57
CA TYR A 221 -2.78 -6.95 3.29
C TYR A 221 -3.97 -5.98 3.22
N GLY A 222 -4.36 -5.33 4.32
CA GLY A 222 -5.65 -4.65 4.44
C GLY A 222 -5.70 -3.22 3.93
N LEU A 223 -4.56 -2.60 3.63
CA LEU A 223 -4.49 -1.18 3.25
C LEU A 223 -5.37 -0.84 2.03
N MET A 224 -5.46 -1.74 1.06
CA MET A 224 -6.26 -1.56 -0.16
C MET A 224 -7.72 -1.24 0.15
N SER A 225 -8.37 -2.00 1.06
CA SER A 225 -9.75 -1.75 1.47
C SER A 225 -9.95 -0.37 2.12
N ARG A 226 -8.92 0.17 2.77
CA ARG A 226 -8.99 1.46 3.50
C ARG A 226 -8.83 2.65 2.56
N VAL A 227 -7.88 2.59 1.64
CA VAL A 227 -7.58 3.67 0.69
C VAL A 227 -8.63 3.72 -0.42
N LEU A 228 -9.08 2.57 -0.94
CA LEU A 228 -10.06 2.51 -2.03
C LEU A 228 -11.51 2.69 -1.57
N ALA A 229 -11.75 2.93 -0.28
CA ALA A 229 -13.07 3.12 0.30
C ALA A 229 -13.97 4.12 -0.49
N PRO A 230 -13.49 5.30 -0.95
CA PRO A 230 -14.26 6.24 -1.77
C PRO A 230 -14.65 5.70 -3.14
N LYS A 231 -13.75 4.94 -3.79
CA LYS A 231 -13.99 4.35 -5.11
C LYS A 231 -15.20 3.40 -5.07
N PHE A 232 -15.35 2.66 -3.98
CA PHE A 232 -16.40 1.66 -3.82
C PHE A 232 -17.60 2.14 -2.99
N GLY A 233 -17.58 3.38 -2.50
CA GLY A 233 -18.73 3.99 -1.83
C GLY A 233 -18.91 3.59 -0.36
N ALA A 234 -17.83 3.25 0.32
CA ALA A 234 -17.89 3.02 1.76
C ALA A 234 -18.46 4.23 2.51
N PHE A 235 -19.15 3.97 3.61
CA PHE A 235 -19.66 5.03 4.47
C PHE A 235 -18.52 5.83 5.10
N LEU A 236 -17.53 5.13 5.68
CA LEU A 236 -16.30 5.73 6.21
C LEU A 236 -15.12 4.76 6.13
N THR A 237 -13.92 5.28 6.32
CA THR A 237 -12.69 4.54 6.60
C THR A 237 -12.03 5.07 7.87
N PHE A 238 -11.11 4.31 8.46
CA PHE A 238 -10.38 4.73 9.66
C PHE A 238 -8.91 5.00 9.34
N ALA A 239 -8.39 6.10 9.89
CA ALA A 239 -6.97 6.49 9.86
C ALA A 239 -6.52 6.89 11.28
N SER A 240 -5.25 6.69 11.62
CA SER A 240 -4.71 7.08 12.93
C SER A 240 -4.13 8.49 12.86
N LEU A 241 -4.03 9.19 14.01
CA LEU A 241 -3.34 10.48 14.08
C LEU A 241 -1.85 10.33 13.81
N ARG A 242 -1.28 9.30 14.44
CA ARG A 242 0.15 8.97 14.48
C ARG A 242 0.34 7.47 14.29
N ARG A 243 1.57 7.04 14.00
CA ARG A 243 1.90 5.62 13.75
C ARG A 243 1.66 4.73 14.97
N ASP A 244 1.93 5.24 16.16
CA ASP A 244 1.76 4.58 17.47
C ASP A 244 0.31 4.59 17.98
N SER A 245 -0.51 5.54 17.53
CA SER A 245 -1.94 5.66 17.89
C SER A 245 -2.88 4.74 17.09
N ALA A 246 -2.37 3.81 16.27
CA ALA A 246 -3.21 2.92 15.47
C ALA A 246 -4.02 1.95 16.36
N THR A 247 -5.34 1.93 16.22
CA THR A 247 -6.22 1.05 17.00
C THR A 247 -6.48 -0.30 16.34
N ALA A 248 -6.04 -0.48 15.08
CA ALA A 248 -6.13 -1.73 14.35
C ALA A 248 -4.93 -1.93 13.40
N PRO A 249 -4.44 -3.17 13.22
CA PRO A 249 -3.34 -3.45 12.29
C PRO A 249 -3.65 -3.04 10.85
N GLY A 250 -2.70 -2.34 10.20
CA GLY A 250 -2.81 -1.90 8.81
C GLY A 250 -3.56 -0.57 8.61
N GLN A 251 -3.84 0.16 9.69
CA GLN A 251 -4.44 1.50 9.63
C GLN A 251 -3.40 2.53 9.15
N PRO A 252 -3.69 3.32 8.09
CA PRO A 252 -2.80 4.39 7.64
C PRO A 252 -2.87 5.59 8.59
N ILE A 253 -1.83 6.42 8.58
CA ILE A 253 -1.87 7.73 9.24
C ILE A 253 -2.75 8.67 8.41
N ILE A 254 -3.53 9.54 9.04
CA ILE A 254 -4.44 10.46 8.33
C ILE A 254 -3.71 11.33 7.30
N GLY A 255 -2.52 11.82 7.63
CA GLY A 255 -1.67 12.57 6.70
C GLY A 255 -1.25 11.75 5.48
N GLU A 256 -0.93 10.46 5.65
CA GLU A 256 -0.65 9.56 4.52
C GLU A 256 -1.91 9.32 3.68
N LEU A 257 -3.05 9.08 4.34
CA LEU A 257 -4.32 8.85 3.65
C LEU A 257 -4.70 10.05 2.77
N LEU A 258 -4.73 11.24 3.36
CA LEU A 258 -5.17 12.46 2.68
C LEU A 258 -4.16 12.94 1.64
N ASN A 259 -2.86 12.96 1.96
CA ASN A 259 -1.84 13.58 1.11
C ASN A 259 -1.16 12.58 0.17
N LEU A 260 -0.64 11.46 0.70
CA LEU A 260 0.07 10.48 -0.13
C LEU A 260 -0.88 9.74 -1.08
N TYR A 261 -2.04 9.30 -0.59
CA TYR A 261 -3.01 8.58 -1.41
C TYR A 261 -4.08 9.49 -2.04
N ARG A 262 -4.04 10.80 -1.77
CA ARG A 262 -4.96 11.80 -2.33
C ARG A 262 -6.42 11.41 -2.14
N PHE A 263 -6.76 10.94 -0.94
CA PHE A 263 -8.04 10.28 -0.64
C PHE A 263 -9.27 11.08 -1.11
N GLY A 264 -9.25 12.40 -0.95
CA GLY A 264 -10.34 13.29 -1.39
C GLY A 264 -10.56 13.36 -2.91
N ALA A 265 -9.56 12.96 -3.70
CA ALA A 265 -9.64 12.90 -5.17
C ALA A 265 -10.12 11.55 -5.70
N ILE A 266 -10.19 10.51 -4.85
CA ILE A 266 -10.57 9.16 -5.28
C ILE A 266 -12.09 9.11 -5.52
N GLY A 267 -12.48 8.77 -6.74
CA GLY A 267 -13.86 8.55 -7.18
C GLY A 267 -14.08 7.15 -7.76
N SER A 268 -15.32 6.85 -8.20
CA SER A 268 -15.64 5.57 -8.84
C SER A 268 -14.84 5.28 -10.10
N ALA A 269 -14.49 6.34 -10.85
CA ALA A 269 -13.76 6.26 -12.12
C ALA A 269 -12.23 6.24 -11.95
N THR A 270 -11.72 6.51 -10.75
CA THR A 270 -10.27 6.57 -10.49
C THR A 270 -9.62 5.23 -10.81
N ARG A 271 -8.61 5.25 -11.67
CA ARG A 271 -7.85 4.05 -12.05
C ARG A 271 -6.94 3.61 -10.92
N VAL A 272 -6.81 2.31 -10.73
CA VAL A 272 -5.94 1.75 -9.67
C VAL A 272 -4.62 1.30 -10.27
N TYR A 273 -3.53 1.63 -9.58
CA TYR A 273 -2.17 1.19 -9.86
C TYR A 273 -1.53 0.68 -8.58
N GLY A 274 -0.42 -0.05 -8.68
CA GLY A 274 0.31 -0.42 -7.47
C GLY A 274 1.63 -1.11 -7.71
N VAL A 275 2.36 -1.35 -6.62
CA VAL A 275 3.60 -2.11 -6.61
C VAL A 275 3.39 -3.45 -5.92
N VAL A 276 3.64 -4.54 -6.65
CA VAL A 276 3.60 -5.92 -6.13
C VAL A 276 5.00 -6.37 -5.72
N GLY A 277 5.13 -6.88 -4.49
CA GLY A 277 6.41 -7.34 -3.95
C GLY A 277 6.28 -7.92 -2.54
N TRP A 278 7.42 -8.38 -2.00
CA TRP A 278 7.53 -8.82 -0.61
C TRP A 278 8.94 -8.66 -0.04
N PRO A 279 9.11 -7.89 1.06
CA PRO A 279 8.17 -6.88 1.57
C PRO A 279 7.99 -5.72 0.56
N VAL A 280 6.93 -4.92 0.69
CA VAL A 280 6.64 -3.82 -0.24
C VAL A 280 6.09 -2.55 0.42
N GLU A 281 5.83 -2.62 1.72
CA GLU A 281 5.20 -1.57 2.53
C GLU A 281 6.02 -0.28 2.57
N HIS A 282 7.35 -0.39 2.45
CA HIS A 282 8.28 0.74 2.47
C HIS A 282 8.74 1.19 1.07
N SER A 283 8.05 0.75 0.01
CA SER A 283 8.36 1.21 -1.34
C SER A 283 8.11 2.72 -1.47
N LEU A 284 9.03 3.44 -2.13
CA LEU A 284 8.85 4.84 -2.51
C LEU A 284 7.95 5.03 -3.75
N SER A 285 7.58 3.95 -4.44
CA SER A 285 6.77 4.01 -5.67
C SER A 285 5.40 4.69 -5.47
N PRO A 286 4.64 4.45 -4.38
CA PRO A 286 3.41 5.18 -4.11
C PRO A 286 3.61 6.69 -4.03
N ALA A 287 4.65 7.17 -3.34
CA ALA A 287 4.94 8.59 -3.20
C ALA A 287 5.22 9.24 -4.56
N VAL A 288 6.06 8.59 -5.36
CA VAL A 288 6.43 9.07 -6.69
C VAL A 288 5.26 9.09 -7.66
N HIS A 289 4.52 7.98 -7.77
CA HIS A 289 3.45 7.88 -8.77
C HIS A 289 2.22 8.70 -8.39
N ASN A 290 1.83 8.78 -7.11
CA ASN A 290 0.68 9.62 -6.71
C ASN A 290 0.95 11.11 -6.92
N ALA A 291 2.16 11.58 -6.59
CA ALA A 291 2.60 12.94 -6.89
C ALA A 291 2.65 13.20 -8.40
N GLY A 292 3.12 12.22 -9.18
CA GLY A 292 3.11 12.27 -10.64
C GLY A 292 1.71 12.41 -11.23
N PHE A 293 0.77 11.58 -10.76
CA PHE A 293 -0.62 11.61 -11.21
C PHE A 293 -1.27 12.96 -10.89
N GLU A 294 -1.00 13.53 -9.72
CA GLU A 294 -1.51 14.85 -9.35
C GLU A 294 -0.96 15.95 -10.26
N ALA A 295 0.36 15.97 -10.45
CA ALA A 295 1.04 17.00 -11.24
C ALA A 295 0.54 17.08 -12.70
N ILE A 296 0.02 15.98 -13.24
CA ILE A 296 -0.48 15.94 -14.62
C ILE A 296 -2.01 15.90 -14.73
N GLY A 297 -2.73 15.90 -13.60
CA GLY A 297 -4.19 15.76 -13.56
C GLY A 297 -4.70 14.38 -13.98
N HIS A 298 -3.92 13.33 -13.77
CA HIS A 298 -4.35 11.95 -14.06
C HIS A 298 -5.19 11.41 -12.89
N ASP A 299 -6.40 10.94 -13.22
CA ASP A 299 -7.31 10.31 -12.27
C ASP A 299 -6.87 8.86 -11.98
N GLY A 300 -5.84 8.73 -11.14
CA GLY A 300 -5.30 7.46 -10.70
C GLY A 300 -4.77 7.51 -9.27
N VAL A 301 -4.81 6.35 -8.61
CA VAL A 301 -4.23 6.12 -7.28
C VAL A 301 -3.28 4.93 -7.32
N TYR A 302 -2.15 5.03 -6.64
CA TYR A 302 -1.09 4.04 -6.58
C TYR A 302 -0.92 3.51 -5.15
N LEU A 303 -0.91 2.17 -4.99
CA LEU A 303 -0.84 1.50 -3.68
C LEU A 303 0.33 0.51 -3.57
N PRO A 304 0.88 0.29 -2.36
CA PRO A 304 1.64 -0.92 -2.09
C PRO A 304 0.70 -2.13 -2.04
N MET A 305 1.10 -3.23 -2.69
CA MET A 305 0.30 -4.43 -2.87
C MET A 305 1.11 -5.67 -2.46
N PRO A 306 1.16 -6.00 -1.15
CA PRO A 306 1.97 -7.11 -0.67
C PRO A 306 1.46 -8.44 -1.19
N VAL A 307 2.37 -9.25 -1.73
CA VAL A 307 2.08 -10.60 -2.24
C VAL A 307 3.16 -11.53 -1.71
N ALA A 308 2.77 -12.56 -0.98
CA ALA A 308 3.75 -13.48 -0.39
C ALA A 308 4.66 -14.13 -1.46
N PRO A 309 5.92 -14.47 -1.13
CA PRO A 309 6.82 -15.16 -2.04
C PRO A 309 6.23 -16.46 -2.58
N GLY A 310 6.57 -16.80 -3.82
CA GLY A 310 6.10 -18.00 -4.51
C GLY A 310 5.33 -17.69 -5.80
N TYR A 311 5.36 -18.63 -6.75
CA TYR A 311 4.74 -18.43 -8.06
C TYR A 311 3.21 -18.51 -7.98
N GLU A 312 2.65 -19.49 -7.25
CA GLU A 312 1.20 -19.68 -7.18
C GLU A 312 0.46 -18.54 -6.46
N PRO A 313 0.92 -18.02 -5.30
CA PRO A 313 0.29 -16.85 -4.68
C PRO A 313 0.34 -15.61 -5.58
N PHE A 314 1.47 -15.41 -6.27
CA PHE A 314 1.64 -14.31 -7.23
C PHE A 314 0.69 -14.44 -8.42
N LYS A 315 0.69 -15.60 -9.09
CA LYS A 315 -0.17 -15.88 -10.23
C LYS A 315 -1.64 -15.69 -9.88
N ALA A 316 -2.10 -16.29 -8.79
CA ALA A 316 -3.50 -16.17 -8.36
C ALA A 316 -3.86 -14.71 -8.09
N THR A 317 -3.01 -13.96 -7.38
CA THR A 317 -3.28 -12.55 -7.05
C THR A 317 -3.28 -11.66 -8.30
N VAL A 318 -2.27 -11.74 -9.15
CA VAL A 318 -2.17 -10.86 -10.34
C VAL A 318 -3.31 -11.12 -11.33
N LEU A 319 -3.68 -12.39 -11.56
CA LEU A 319 -4.81 -12.72 -12.43
C LEU A 319 -6.13 -12.17 -11.86
N GLU A 320 -6.40 -12.41 -10.58
CA GLU A 320 -7.65 -11.99 -9.95
C GLU A 320 -7.79 -10.46 -9.90
N LEU A 321 -6.72 -9.73 -9.56
CA LEU A 321 -6.71 -8.27 -9.60
C LEU A 321 -6.89 -7.73 -11.03
N ALA A 322 -6.27 -8.36 -12.02
CA ALA A 322 -6.38 -7.93 -13.42
C ALA A 322 -7.80 -8.16 -13.97
N GLU A 323 -8.43 -9.26 -13.61
CA GLU A 323 -9.78 -9.63 -14.06
C GLU A 323 -10.88 -8.85 -13.34
N HIS A 324 -10.62 -8.34 -12.13
CA HIS A 324 -11.60 -7.60 -11.33
C HIS A 324 -12.04 -6.29 -12.00
N VAL A 325 -13.24 -6.29 -12.59
CA VAL A 325 -13.75 -5.18 -13.41
C VAL A 325 -13.88 -3.89 -12.61
N HIS A 326 -14.46 -3.95 -11.41
CA HIS A 326 -14.71 -2.76 -10.60
C HIS A 326 -13.47 -2.19 -9.92
N LEU A 327 -12.37 -2.97 -9.87
CA LEU A 327 -11.09 -2.48 -9.35
C LEU A 327 -10.47 -1.49 -10.33
N ASP A 328 -10.72 -1.66 -11.62
CA ASP A 328 -10.13 -0.82 -12.67
C ASP A 328 -8.59 -0.73 -12.55
N LEU A 329 -7.97 -1.88 -12.24
CA LEU A 329 -6.52 -1.99 -12.18
C LEU A 329 -5.95 -1.76 -13.58
N SER A 330 -5.13 -0.72 -13.73
CA SER A 330 -4.60 -0.26 -15.02
C SER A 330 -3.10 -0.53 -15.18
N GLY A 331 -2.39 -0.80 -14.09
CA GLY A 331 -0.99 -1.21 -14.17
C GLY A 331 -0.38 -1.60 -12.82
N LEU A 332 0.69 -2.37 -12.87
CA LEU A 332 1.47 -2.77 -11.70
C LEU A 332 2.96 -2.56 -11.96
N SER A 333 3.68 -1.98 -11.01
CA SER A 333 5.10 -2.27 -10.86
C SER A 333 5.24 -3.63 -10.16
N VAL A 334 6.26 -4.39 -10.51
CA VAL A 334 6.58 -5.67 -9.88
C VAL A 334 8.02 -5.64 -9.42
N THR A 335 8.24 -5.87 -8.13
CA THR A 335 9.57 -5.88 -7.50
C THR A 335 9.89 -7.26 -6.93
N ILE A 336 11.01 -7.36 -6.20
CA ILE A 336 11.47 -8.59 -5.57
C ILE A 336 10.34 -9.21 -4.72
N PRO A 337 10.13 -10.55 -4.77
CA PRO A 337 10.84 -11.56 -5.57
C PRO A 337 10.13 -11.93 -6.90
N HIS A 338 9.26 -11.07 -7.42
CA HIS A 338 8.24 -11.48 -8.40
C HIS A 338 8.53 -11.14 -9.87
N LYS A 339 9.67 -10.50 -10.19
CA LYS A 339 9.98 -10.08 -11.57
C LYS A 339 10.02 -11.24 -12.56
N GLU A 340 10.63 -12.37 -12.17
CA GLU A 340 10.67 -13.59 -12.97
C GLU A 340 9.29 -14.29 -13.03
N HIS A 341 8.50 -14.19 -11.94
CA HIS A 341 7.13 -14.72 -11.92
C HIS A 341 6.22 -14.00 -12.92
N LEU A 342 6.37 -12.67 -13.09
CA LEU A 342 5.58 -11.91 -14.06
C LEU A 342 5.87 -12.37 -15.50
N ALA A 343 7.14 -12.50 -15.86
CA ALA A 343 7.55 -12.98 -17.18
C ALA A 343 7.05 -14.41 -17.43
N ARG A 344 7.24 -15.32 -16.45
CA ARG A 344 6.72 -16.69 -16.51
C ARG A 344 5.20 -16.72 -16.71
N LEU A 345 4.46 -15.90 -15.95
CA LEU A 345 3.01 -15.80 -16.06
C LEU A 345 2.61 -15.38 -17.48
N ALA A 346 3.20 -14.31 -18.02
CA ALA A 346 2.88 -13.83 -19.36
C ALA A 346 3.16 -14.88 -20.45
N HIS A 347 4.27 -15.63 -20.34
CA HIS A 347 4.54 -16.74 -21.26
C HIS A 347 3.49 -17.86 -21.19
N GLN A 348 3.07 -18.26 -19.99
CA GLN A 348 2.03 -19.28 -19.81
C GLN A 348 0.66 -18.80 -20.32
N GLN A 349 0.34 -17.52 -20.14
CA GLN A 349 -0.95 -16.98 -20.58
C GLN A 349 -0.99 -16.73 -22.09
N ARG A 350 0.14 -16.44 -22.75
CA ARG A 350 0.24 -16.40 -24.22
C ARG A 350 -0.19 -17.71 -24.87
N THR A 351 0.15 -18.85 -24.26
CA THR A 351 -0.18 -20.17 -24.82
C THR A 351 -1.58 -20.65 -24.44
N GLY A 352 -2.15 -20.18 -23.32
CA GLY A 352 -3.44 -20.66 -22.80
C GLY A 352 -4.64 -19.72 -22.95
N TRP A 353 -4.45 -18.39 -22.92
CA TRP A 353 -5.53 -17.38 -22.82
C TRP A 353 -5.71 -16.49 -24.08
N GLY A 354 -5.05 -16.86 -25.19
CA GLY A 354 -5.06 -16.16 -26.47
C GLY A 354 -4.12 -14.95 -26.53
N ASP A 355 -4.14 -14.21 -27.64
CA ASP A 355 -3.27 -13.05 -27.98
C ASP A 355 -3.40 -11.82 -27.06
N ARG A 356 -3.96 -11.97 -25.86
CA ARG A 356 -4.17 -10.86 -24.90
C ARG A 356 -2.92 -10.50 -24.11
N TRP A 357 -1.98 -11.43 -23.93
CA TRP A 357 -0.74 -11.18 -23.22
C TRP A 357 0.41 -10.93 -24.18
N SER A 358 1.20 -9.89 -23.93
CA SER A 358 2.42 -9.58 -24.69
C SER A 358 3.59 -9.32 -23.75
N LEU A 359 4.81 -9.58 -24.23
CA LEU A 359 6.05 -9.23 -23.55
C LEU A 359 6.87 -8.34 -24.48
N ASP A 360 7.56 -7.34 -23.93
CA ASP A 360 8.56 -6.62 -24.72
C ASP A 360 9.81 -7.47 -24.94
N ARG A 361 10.61 -7.07 -25.94
CA ARG A 361 11.82 -7.81 -26.34
C ARG A 361 12.81 -7.97 -25.19
N LEU A 362 12.96 -6.94 -24.36
CA LEU A 362 13.86 -7.00 -23.20
C LEU A 362 13.35 -8.03 -22.16
N THR A 363 12.05 -8.07 -21.86
CA THR A 363 11.47 -9.08 -20.96
C THR A 363 11.69 -10.48 -21.51
N GLU A 364 11.44 -10.71 -22.81
CA GLU A 364 11.66 -12.02 -23.44
C GLU A 364 13.11 -12.48 -23.32
N LEU A 365 14.08 -11.57 -23.49
CA LEU A 365 15.51 -11.88 -23.40
C LEU A 365 15.99 -12.15 -21.97
N CYS A 366 15.59 -11.31 -21.02
CA CYS A 366 16.11 -11.40 -19.66
C CYS A 366 15.31 -12.36 -18.76
N GLY A 367 14.10 -12.74 -19.16
CA GLY A 367 13.20 -13.60 -18.39
C GLY A 367 12.61 -12.93 -17.14
N ALA A 368 12.62 -11.59 -17.08
CA ALA A 368 12.13 -10.82 -15.94
C ALA A 368 11.38 -9.56 -16.40
N GLY A 369 10.18 -9.34 -15.87
CA GLY A 369 9.39 -8.13 -16.11
C GLY A 369 9.11 -7.40 -14.80
N ASN A 370 9.20 -6.07 -14.80
CA ASN A 370 8.93 -5.26 -13.62
C ASN A 370 7.70 -4.36 -13.80
N THR A 371 7.02 -4.42 -14.94
CA THR A 371 5.91 -3.52 -15.28
C THR A 371 4.82 -4.28 -16.02
N LEU A 372 3.60 -4.26 -15.50
CA LEU A 372 2.39 -4.74 -16.16
C LEU A 372 1.54 -3.54 -16.57
N VAL A 373 1.12 -3.51 -17.82
CA VAL A 373 0.17 -2.53 -18.37
C VAL A 373 -1.11 -3.27 -18.72
N ILE A 374 -2.24 -2.82 -18.16
CA ILE A 374 -3.54 -3.45 -18.39
C ILE A 374 -4.40 -2.47 -19.19
N ARG A 375 -4.70 -2.81 -20.44
CA ARG A 375 -5.63 -2.06 -21.29
C ARG A 375 -7.01 -2.70 -21.16
N ARG A 376 -8.01 -1.88 -20.84
CA ARG A 376 -9.41 -2.33 -20.63
C ARG A 376 -10.33 -1.92 -21.76
N ASP A 377 -11.40 -2.67 -21.97
CA ASP A 377 -12.50 -2.29 -22.86
C ASP A 377 -13.45 -1.27 -22.19
N PRO A 378 -14.43 -0.68 -22.91
CA PRO A 378 -15.38 0.27 -22.32
C PRO A 378 -16.27 -0.31 -21.20
N LYS A 379 -16.31 -1.64 -21.04
CA LYS A 379 -17.02 -2.33 -19.95
C LYS A 379 -16.09 -2.62 -18.76
N GLY A 380 -14.85 -2.13 -18.79
CA GLY A 380 -13.85 -2.34 -17.74
C GLY A 380 -13.20 -3.72 -17.75
N ARG A 381 -13.43 -4.55 -18.77
CA ARG A 381 -12.82 -5.89 -18.86
C ARG A 381 -11.42 -5.79 -19.45
N PRO A 382 -10.45 -6.60 -18.99
CA PRO A 382 -9.10 -6.59 -19.57
C PRO A 382 -9.15 -7.03 -21.04
N LYS A 383 -8.65 -6.17 -21.93
CA LYS A 383 -8.51 -6.39 -23.37
C LYS A 383 -7.08 -6.77 -23.75
N GLY A 384 -6.08 -6.27 -23.04
CA GLY A 384 -4.67 -6.59 -23.27
C GLY A 384 -3.81 -6.37 -22.03
N LEU A 385 -2.81 -7.23 -21.85
CA LEU A 385 -1.88 -7.22 -20.74
C LEU A 385 -0.45 -7.27 -21.29
N ALA A 386 0.24 -6.14 -21.22
CA ALA A 386 1.61 -6.03 -21.71
C ALA A 386 2.59 -6.02 -20.55
N VAL A 387 3.56 -6.93 -20.60
CA VAL A 387 4.67 -7.01 -19.64
C VAL A 387 5.89 -6.33 -20.23
N HIS A 388 6.47 -5.42 -19.46
CA HIS A 388 7.65 -4.65 -19.81
C HIS A 388 8.73 -4.77 -18.74
N ASN A 389 9.97 -4.50 -19.16
CA ASN A 389 11.10 -4.31 -18.27
C ASN A 389 11.61 -2.86 -18.36
N THR A 390 11.18 -2.02 -17.42
CA THR A 390 11.61 -0.63 -17.32
C THR A 390 12.90 -0.45 -16.52
N ASP A 391 13.39 -1.48 -15.81
CA ASP A 391 14.69 -1.40 -15.13
C ASP A 391 15.81 -1.26 -16.16
N GLY A 392 15.81 -2.12 -17.18
CA GLY A 392 16.82 -2.06 -18.24
C GLY A 392 16.67 -0.82 -19.12
N ALA A 393 15.43 -0.41 -19.43
CA ALA A 393 15.19 0.85 -20.14
C ALA A 393 15.70 2.07 -19.34
N GLY A 394 15.40 2.10 -18.03
CA GLY A 394 15.88 3.13 -17.11
C GLY A 394 17.42 3.14 -17.01
N LEU A 395 18.05 1.97 -16.96
CA LEU A 395 19.51 1.83 -16.96
C LEU A 395 20.14 2.45 -18.20
N VAL A 396 19.64 2.09 -19.39
CA VAL A 396 20.14 2.65 -20.65
C VAL A 396 19.95 4.17 -20.68
N GLY A 397 18.80 4.66 -20.16
CA GLY A 397 18.52 6.08 -20.02
C GLY A 397 19.55 6.82 -19.16
N VAL A 398 19.90 6.30 -17.98
CA VAL A 398 20.88 6.95 -17.10
C VAL A 398 22.31 6.85 -17.63
N VAL A 399 22.66 5.76 -18.33
CA VAL A 399 23.97 5.60 -18.99
C VAL A 399 24.15 6.66 -20.08
N ARG A 400 23.14 6.83 -20.94
CA ARG A 400 23.14 7.89 -21.97
C ARG A 400 23.11 9.28 -21.35
N GLY A 401 22.33 9.49 -20.29
CA GLY A 401 22.27 10.74 -19.53
C GLY A 401 23.62 11.14 -18.93
N ALA A 402 24.47 10.18 -18.58
CA ALA A 402 25.84 10.40 -18.13
C ALA A 402 26.85 10.63 -19.28
N GLY A 403 26.38 10.69 -20.53
CA GLY A 403 27.21 10.89 -21.73
C GLY A 403 28.04 9.66 -22.08
N VAL A 404 27.49 8.47 -21.93
CA VAL A 404 28.10 7.20 -22.37
C VAL A 404 27.15 6.50 -23.34
N GLU A 405 27.67 6.11 -24.50
CA GLU A 405 26.91 5.30 -25.45
C GLU A 405 27.23 3.81 -25.22
N PRO A 406 26.23 2.94 -24.96
CA PRO A 406 26.47 1.51 -24.78
C PRO A 406 27.02 0.82 -26.04
N ALA A 407 26.66 1.28 -27.24
CA ALA A 407 27.05 0.63 -28.48
C ALA A 407 28.59 0.53 -28.63
N GLY A 408 29.11 -0.70 -28.74
CA GLY A 408 30.54 -0.96 -28.87
C GLY A 408 31.34 -0.85 -27.56
N ALA A 409 30.70 -0.52 -26.43
CA ALA A 409 31.36 -0.45 -25.14
C ALA A 409 31.57 -1.84 -24.51
N GLU A 410 32.60 -1.95 -23.68
CA GLU A 410 32.79 -3.07 -22.75
C GLU A 410 32.09 -2.73 -21.43
N ALA A 411 31.13 -3.54 -21.02
CA ALA A 411 30.32 -3.35 -19.81
C ALA A 411 30.52 -4.51 -18.83
N LEU A 412 30.57 -4.20 -17.54
CA LEU A 412 30.63 -5.17 -16.45
C LEU A 412 29.35 -5.10 -15.63
N VAL A 413 28.63 -6.21 -15.53
CA VAL A 413 27.46 -6.37 -14.65
C VAL A 413 27.86 -7.22 -13.46
N LEU A 414 27.68 -6.68 -12.25
CA LEU A 414 28.02 -7.32 -11.00
C LEU A 414 26.77 -7.95 -10.38
N GLY A 415 26.70 -9.28 -10.33
CA GLY A 415 25.59 -10.05 -9.79
C GLY A 415 24.91 -10.95 -10.81
N ALA A 416 23.98 -11.77 -10.33
CA ALA A 416 23.19 -12.70 -11.15
C ALA A 416 21.74 -12.81 -10.65
N GLY A 417 21.13 -11.68 -10.26
CA GLY A 417 19.72 -11.56 -9.90
C GLY A 417 18.89 -10.91 -11.02
N GLY A 418 17.60 -10.65 -10.77
CA GLY A 418 16.68 -10.06 -11.77
C GLY A 418 17.16 -8.72 -12.34
N MET A 419 17.76 -7.86 -11.53
CA MET A 419 18.36 -6.60 -12.00
C MET A 419 19.57 -6.84 -12.89
N ALA A 420 20.45 -7.80 -12.55
CA ALA A 420 21.60 -8.16 -13.37
C ALA A 420 21.17 -8.72 -14.74
N ARG A 421 20.12 -9.56 -14.76
CA ARG A 421 19.51 -10.08 -16.00
C ARG A 421 19.03 -8.94 -16.89
N ALA A 422 18.27 -8.00 -16.32
CA ALA A 422 17.75 -6.84 -17.04
C ALA A 422 18.89 -5.95 -17.57
N ALA A 423 19.90 -5.65 -16.73
CA ALA A 423 21.05 -4.85 -17.12
C ALA A 423 21.84 -5.48 -18.27
N ALA A 424 22.17 -6.77 -18.15
CA ALA A 424 22.96 -7.46 -19.14
C ALA A 424 22.25 -7.56 -20.50
N ALA A 425 20.97 -7.92 -20.50
CA ALA A 425 20.18 -7.98 -21.72
C ALA A 425 19.97 -6.59 -22.35
N ALA A 426 19.70 -5.56 -21.55
CA ALA A 426 19.49 -4.19 -22.05
C ALA A 426 20.76 -3.62 -22.69
N LEU A 427 21.91 -3.73 -22.03
CA LEU A 427 23.17 -3.25 -22.59
C LEU A 427 23.57 -4.02 -23.86
N ALA A 428 23.35 -5.34 -23.89
CA ALA A 428 23.63 -6.14 -25.08
C ALA A 428 22.72 -5.81 -26.27
N LEU A 429 21.45 -5.50 -26.02
CA LEU A 429 20.49 -4.99 -27.01
C LEU A 429 20.98 -3.67 -27.62
N GLU A 430 21.54 -2.78 -26.79
CA GLU A 430 22.09 -1.49 -27.22
C GLU A 430 23.49 -1.59 -27.86
N GLY A 431 24.04 -2.79 -28.03
CA GLY A 431 25.31 -2.99 -28.74
C GLY A 431 26.56 -3.15 -27.87
N ALA A 432 26.43 -3.18 -26.55
CA ALA A 432 27.57 -3.41 -25.66
C ALA A 432 28.01 -4.88 -25.67
N ARG A 433 29.30 -5.12 -25.44
CA ARG A 433 29.78 -6.41 -24.95
C ARG A 433 29.70 -6.39 -23.42
N VAL A 434 29.05 -7.39 -22.85
CA VAL A 434 28.69 -7.46 -21.44
C VAL A 434 29.37 -8.64 -20.78
N TRP A 435 30.14 -8.35 -19.74
CA TRP A 435 30.72 -9.33 -18.84
C TRP A 435 29.90 -9.43 -17.57
N VAL A 436 29.53 -10.64 -17.17
CA VAL A 436 28.76 -10.91 -15.96
C VAL A 436 29.67 -11.54 -14.93
N LEU A 437 29.89 -10.82 -13.82
CA LEU A 437 30.67 -11.29 -12.69
C LEU A 437 29.74 -11.54 -11.51
N ASN A 438 29.80 -12.74 -10.95
CA ASN A 438 29.05 -13.06 -9.73
C ASN A 438 29.93 -13.83 -8.74
N ARG A 439 29.62 -13.73 -7.45
CA ARG A 439 30.34 -14.46 -6.39
C ARG A 439 30.37 -15.98 -6.63
N THR A 440 29.26 -16.51 -7.12
CA THR A 440 29.10 -17.91 -7.53
C THR A 440 29.13 -17.95 -9.06
N PRO A 441 30.24 -18.38 -9.69
CA PRO A 441 30.42 -18.35 -11.15
C PRO A 441 29.30 -19.03 -11.93
N GLU A 442 28.82 -20.16 -11.43
CA GLU A 442 27.79 -20.99 -12.06
C GLU A 442 26.47 -20.21 -12.26
N ARG A 443 26.19 -19.24 -11.38
CA ARG A 443 25.02 -18.36 -11.52
C ARG A 443 25.19 -17.33 -12.64
N ALA A 444 26.41 -16.82 -12.85
CA ALA A 444 26.69 -15.92 -13.96
C ALA A 444 26.62 -16.69 -15.30
N GLU A 445 27.20 -17.89 -15.33
CA GLU A 445 27.12 -18.80 -16.48
C GLU A 445 25.66 -19.14 -16.83
N ALA A 446 24.85 -19.52 -15.84
CA ALA A 446 23.42 -19.80 -16.04
C ALA A 446 22.67 -18.58 -16.60
N LEU A 447 22.92 -17.39 -16.04
CA LEU A 447 22.33 -16.14 -16.54
C LEU A 447 22.69 -15.89 -18.02
N CYS A 448 23.97 -16.01 -18.38
CA CYS A 448 24.43 -15.79 -19.75
C CYS A 448 23.83 -16.84 -20.70
N ALA A 449 23.79 -18.11 -20.29
CA ALA A 449 23.20 -19.18 -21.06
C ALA A 449 21.69 -19.00 -21.27
N ASP A 450 20.96 -18.51 -20.26
CA ASP A 450 19.53 -18.20 -20.37
C ASP A 450 19.28 -17.10 -21.42
N ILE A 451 20.04 -15.99 -21.35
CA ILE A 451 19.93 -14.89 -22.32
C ILE A 451 20.29 -15.39 -23.72
N ALA A 452 21.35 -16.19 -23.86
CA ALA A 452 21.73 -16.76 -25.16
C ALA A 452 20.64 -17.66 -25.75
N ARG A 453 19.99 -18.50 -24.93
CA ARG A 453 18.87 -19.35 -25.38
C ARG A 453 17.65 -18.51 -25.77
N ALA A 454 17.30 -17.50 -24.98
CA ALA A 454 16.20 -16.59 -25.31
C ALA A 454 16.49 -15.82 -26.60
N ALA A 455 17.73 -15.33 -26.78
CA ALA A 455 18.16 -14.65 -27.98
C ALA A 455 18.08 -15.56 -29.22
N ALA A 456 18.50 -16.82 -29.12
CA ALA A 456 18.41 -17.79 -30.23
C ALA A 456 16.96 -18.02 -30.72
N ALA A 457 15.96 -17.80 -29.86
CA ALA A 457 14.55 -17.88 -30.21
C ALA A 457 14.01 -16.62 -30.94
N LEU A 458 14.84 -15.58 -31.12
CA LEU A 458 14.48 -14.29 -31.76
C LEU A 458 15.26 -14.14 -33.09
N PRO A 459 14.67 -14.52 -34.24
CA PRO A 459 15.40 -14.70 -35.51
C PRO A 459 16.10 -13.46 -36.07
N GLU A 460 15.58 -12.24 -35.80
CA GLU A 460 16.07 -11.01 -36.42
C GLU A 460 17.31 -10.40 -35.74
N ILE A 461 17.56 -10.71 -34.46
CA ILE A 461 18.58 -10.02 -33.62
C ILE A 461 19.36 -11.01 -32.73
N GLY A 462 18.91 -12.26 -32.64
CA GLY A 462 19.33 -13.25 -31.66
C GLY A 462 20.82 -13.61 -31.64
N SER A 463 21.42 -13.81 -32.81
CA SER A 463 22.80 -14.31 -32.91
C SER A 463 23.82 -13.30 -32.39
N ALA A 464 23.61 -12.01 -32.65
CA ALA A 464 24.50 -10.95 -32.18
C ALA A 464 24.41 -10.75 -30.65
N ILE A 465 23.21 -10.88 -30.05
CA ILE A 465 23.03 -10.73 -28.60
C ILE A 465 23.62 -11.92 -27.85
N ALA A 466 23.43 -13.15 -28.35
CA ALA A 466 23.94 -14.35 -27.70
C ALA A 466 25.47 -14.36 -27.51
N GLN A 467 26.20 -13.66 -28.38
CA GLN A 467 27.67 -13.55 -28.32
C GLN A 467 28.16 -12.33 -27.52
N ARG A 468 27.25 -11.46 -27.06
CA ARG A 468 27.58 -10.24 -26.33
C ARG A 468 27.58 -10.41 -24.82
N VAL A 469 26.87 -11.39 -24.27
CA VAL A 469 26.75 -11.57 -22.81
C VAL A 469 27.53 -12.80 -22.38
N LEU A 470 28.62 -12.60 -21.65
CA LEU A 470 29.56 -13.66 -21.28
C LEU A 470 29.89 -13.62 -19.79
N PRO A 471 30.07 -14.79 -19.13
CA PRO A 471 30.60 -14.82 -17.77
C PRO A 471 32.07 -14.39 -17.76
N ILE A 472 32.53 -13.87 -16.62
CA ILE A 472 33.95 -13.50 -16.44
C ILE A 472 34.45 -13.83 -15.04
N GLY A 473 35.72 -14.22 -14.93
CA GLY A 473 36.43 -14.30 -13.64
C GLY A 473 36.98 -12.94 -13.19
N ARG A 474 37.05 -12.71 -11.88
CA ARG A 474 37.59 -11.46 -11.32
C ARG A 474 39.01 -11.13 -11.83
N HIS A 475 39.84 -12.14 -12.07
CA HIS A 475 41.21 -11.98 -12.54
C HIS A 475 41.33 -11.47 -13.99
N GLU A 476 40.26 -11.57 -14.79
CA GLU A 476 40.24 -11.15 -16.19
C GLU A 476 39.78 -9.70 -16.37
N LEU A 477 39.23 -9.06 -15.32
CA LEU A 477 38.62 -7.73 -15.41
C LEU A 477 39.57 -6.66 -15.96
N ALA A 478 40.82 -6.67 -15.49
CA ALA A 478 41.84 -5.71 -15.92
C ALA A 478 42.13 -5.81 -17.43
N ALA A 479 42.05 -7.01 -18.01
CA ALA A 479 42.28 -7.23 -19.43
C ALA A 479 41.11 -6.76 -20.31
N ARG A 480 39.90 -6.63 -19.75
CA ARG A 480 38.71 -6.15 -20.48
C ARG A 480 38.51 -4.64 -20.41
N ALA A 481 39.03 -4.00 -19.35
CA ALA A 481 38.94 -2.56 -19.13
C ALA A 481 37.51 -1.98 -19.37
N PRO A 482 36.47 -2.46 -18.63
CA PRO A 482 35.09 -2.08 -18.90
C PRO A 482 34.85 -0.58 -18.68
N GLY A 483 34.25 0.07 -19.67
CA GLY A 483 33.88 1.50 -19.63
C GLY A 483 32.55 1.77 -18.91
N ILE A 484 31.74 0.72 -18.68
CA ILE A 484 30.49 0.78 -17.92
C ILE A 484 30.55 -0.32 -16.86
N VAL A 485 30.27 0.03 -15.61
CA VAL A 485 30.13 -0.92 -14.51
C VAL A 485 28.76 -0.75 -13.88
N VAL A 486 27.97 -1.81 -13.82
CA VAL A 486 26.63 -1.81 -13.21
C VAL A 486 26.62 -2.75 -12.02
N GLN A 487 26.44 -2.17 -10.84
CA GLN A 487 26.25 -2.89 -9.61
C GLN A 487 24.83 -3.43 -9.56
N CYS A 488 24.62 -4.77 -9.49
CA CYS A 488 23.29 -5.38 -9.29
C CYS A 488 23.19 -6.34 -8.07
N THR A 489 24.13 -6.30 -7.11
CA THR A 489 24.14 -7.10 -5.88
C THR A 489 23.67 -6.27 -4.66
N PRO A 490 23.20 -6.89 -3.57
CA PRO A 490 22.75 -6.14 -2.39
C PRO A 490 23.89 -5.62 -1.50
N LEU A 491 25.16 -5.72 -1.92
CA LEU A 491 26.29 -5.17 -1.18
C LEU A 491 26.19 -3.63 -1.14
N GLY A 492 26.44 -3.05 0.04
CA GLY A 492 26.29 -1.61 0.27
C GLY A 492 24.87 -1.18 0.63
N MET A 493 23.86 -2.08 0.55
CA MET A 493 22.48 -1.78 0.92
C MET A 493 22.29 -1.74 2.43
N ALA A 494 21.67 -0.68 2.96
CA ALA A 494 21.31 -0.60 4.37
C ALA A 494 20.34 -1.72 4.75
N GLY A 495 20.62 -2.43 5.84
CA GLY A 495 19.87 -3.64 6.23
C GLY A 495 20.05 -4.85 5.30
N GLY A 496 20.94 -4.73 4.29
CA GLY A 496 21.35 -5.82 3.43
C GLY A 496 22.37 -6.76 4.09
N PRO A 497 22.83 -7.79 3.36
CA PRO A 497 23.73 -8.82 3.90
C PRO A 497 25.12 -8.30 4.25
N ASP A 498 25.56 -7.19 3.63
CA ASP A 498 26.83 -6.52 3.93
C ASP A 498 26.74 -5.03 3.54
N PRO A 499 26.24 -4.17 4.45
CA PRO A 499 26.08 -2.73 4.19
C PRO A 499 27.39 -1.97 4.02
N GLY A 500 28.50 -2.47 4.57
CA GLY A 500 29.84 -1.88 4.45
C GLY A 500 30.64 -2.40 3.25
N GLY A 501 30.13 -3.43 2.57
CA GLY A 501 30.80 -4.09 1.48
C GLY A 501 30.77 -3.31 0.17
N SER A 502 31.77 -3.56 -0.67
CA SER A 502 31.80 -3.17 -2.08
C SER A 502 32.10 -4.39 -2.95
N PRO A 503 31.41 -4.58 -4.08
CA PRO A 503 31.73 -5.67 -5.00
C PRO A 503 33.07 -5.49 -5.71
N LEU A 504 33.59 -4.26 -5.82
CA LEU A 504 34.90 -3.96 -6.40
C LEU A 504 35.72 -3.11 -5.42
N GLY A 505 37.02 -3.44 -5.28
CA GLY A 505 37.94 -2.69 -4.44
C GLY A 505 38.70 -1.64 -5.24
N ALA A 506 39.59 -0.91 -4.55
CA ALA A 506 40.48 0.07 -5.18
C ALA A 506 41.35 -0.52 -6.32
N PRO A 507 41.92 -1.75 -6.22
CA PRO A 507 42.71 -2.31 -7.31
C PRO A 507 41.91 -2.55 -8.59
N GLU A 508 40.69 -3.07 -8.49
CA GLU A 508 39.85 -3.28 -9.67
C GLU A 508 39.40 -1.95 -10.28
N LEU A 509 39.05 -0.96 -9.45
CA LEU A 509 38.67 0.37 -9.92
C LEU A 509 39.85 1.13 -10.56
N ALA A 510 41.08 0.89 -10.09
CA ALA A 510 42.28 1.48 -10.67
C ALA A 510 42.53 1.01 -12.11
N GLY A 511 42.13 -0.22 -12.44
CA GLY A 511 42.23 -0.80 -13.77
C GLY A 511 41.11 -0.39 -14.75
N LEU A 512 40.14 0.42 -14.31
CA LEU A 512 39.09 0.94 -15.18
C LEU A 512 39.61 2.12 -16.02
N PRO A 513 39.08 2.33 -17.24
CA PRO A 513 39.35 3.53 -18.02
C PRO A 513 39.01 4.82 -17.25
N ASP A 514 39.76 5.90 -17.46
CA ASP A 514 39.54 7.17 -16.72
C ASP A 514 38.15 7.77 -16.92
N ARG A 515 37.50 7.49 -18.06
CA ARG A 515 36.13 7.93 -18.35
C ARG A 515 35.08 6.88 -18.01
N ALA A 516 35.43 5.80 -17.30
CA ALA A 516 34.47 4.76 -16.95
C ALA A 516 33.31 5.34 -16.11
N LEU A 517 32.13 4.73 -16.29
CA LEU A 517 30.91 5.04 -15.56
C LEU A 517 30.58 3.90 -14.61
N VAL A 518 30.38 4.22 -13.33
CA VAL A 518 29.88 3.29 -12.31
C VAL A 518 28.42 3.63 -12.00
N VAL A 519 27.52 2.70 -12.26
CA VAL A 519 26.09 2.79 -11.98
C VAL A 519 25.76 1.88 -10.80
N GLU A 520 25.15 2.46 -9.77
CA GLU A 520 24.67 1.76 -8.59
C GLU A 520 23.17 1.46 -8.72
N THR A 521 22.73 0.29 -8.28
CA THR A 521 21.28 -0.05 -8.21
C THR A 521 20.72 0.07 -6.79
N VAL A 522 21.59 0.01 -5.77
CA VAL A 522 21.23 0.31 -4.39
C VAL A 522 20.97 1.82 -4.24
N TYR A 523 19.75 2.16 -3.82
CA TYR A 523 19.37 3.56 -3.57
C TYR A 523 19.27 3.90 -2.08
N ARG A 524 19.41 2.90 -1.19
CA ARG A 524 19.41 3.07 0.27
C ARG A 524 20.63 2.35 0.87
N PRO A 525 21.65 3.07 1.35
CA PRO A 525 21.78 4.54 1.38
C PRO A 525 22.07 5.14 0.00
N ALA A 526 21.94 6.47 -0.12
CA ALA A 526 22.29 7.20 -1.35
C ALA A 526 23.80 7.16 -1.69
N ARG A 527 24.65 6.91 -0.69
CA ARG A 527 26.10 6.76 -0.84
C ARG A 527 26.53 5.36 -0.41
N THR A 528 26.95 4.54 -1.38
CA THR A 528 27.48 3.20 -1.12
C THR A 528 29.01 3.21 -1.11
N PRO A 529 29.66 2.22 -0.47
CA PRO A 529 31.12 2.09 -0.51
C PRO A 529 31.70 2.04 -1.93
N LEU A 530 31.00 1.41 -2.88
CA LEU A 530 31.41 1.38 -4.29
C LEU A 530 31.43 2.78 -4.92
N LEU A 531 30.37 3.56 -4.71
CA LEU A 531 30.28 4.92 -5.26
C LEU A 531 31.35 5.84 -4.65
N ASP A 532 31.66 5.67 -3.36
CA ASP A 532 32.71 6.46 -2.71
C ASP A 532 34.10 6.12 -3.26
N LEU A 533 34.43 4.84 -3.42
CA LEU A 533 35.69 4.42 -4.05
C LEU A 533 35.79 4.90 -5.51
N ALA A 534 34.70 4.81 -6.29
CA ALA A 534 34.67 5.28 -7.66
C ALA A 534 34.91 6.79 -7.77
N ARG A 535 34.32 7.59 -6.88
CA ARG A 535 34.54 9.05 -6.81
C ARG A 535 35.95 9.40 -6.38
N GLN A 536 36.54 8.67 -5.43
CA GLN A 536 37.94 8.86 -5.02
C GLN A 536 38.91 8.62 -6.20
N ARG A 537 38.59 7.68 -7.10
CA ARG A 537 39.34 7.43 -8.35
C ARG A 537 39.04 8.45 -9.48
N GLY A 538 38.10 9.37 -9.26
CA GLY A 538 37.69 10.38 -10.25
C GLY A 538 36.76 9.85 -11.35
N LEU A 539 36.12 8.68 -11.14
CA LEU A 539 35.22 8.08 -12.11
C LEU A 539 33.84 8.77 -12.10
N ARG A 540 33.12 8.67 -13.23
CA ARG A 540 31.73 9.11 -13.29
C ARG A 540 30.85 8.14 -12.51
N THR A 541 29.87 8.67 -11.79
CA THR A 541 28.94 7.87 -10.98
C THR A 541 27.49 8.23 -11.25
N VAL A 542 26.63 7.21 -11.23
CA VAL A 542 25.16 7.33 -11.17
C VAL A 542 24.70 6.56 -9.95
N ASP A 543 24.00 7.24 -9.04
CA ASP A 543 23.45 6.61 -7.84
C ASP A 543 22.15 5.83 -8.13
N GLY A 544 21.77 4.95 -7.20
CA GLY A 544 20.56 4.13 -7.36
C GLY A 544 19.26 4.94 -7.38
N SER A 545 19.24 6.15 -6.81
CA SER A 545 18.03 7.00 -6.81
C SER A 545 17.73 7.51 -8.23
N ALA A 546 18.77 7.90 -8.98
CA ALA A 546 18.63 8.29 -10.38
C ALA A 546 18.09 7.13 -11.24
N LEU A 547 18.59 5.91 -11.02
CA LEU A 547 18.07 4.72 -11.72
C LEU A 547 16.62 4.41 -11.32
N PHE A 548 16.28 4.51 -10.03
CA PHE A 548 14.93 4.33 -9.54
C PHE A 548 13.95 5.33 -10.18
N VAL A 549 14.34 6.60 -10.31
CA VAL A 549 13.54 7.63 -10.98
C VAL A 549 13.38 7.32 -12.46
N ALA A 550 14.45 6.92 -13.15
CA ALA A 550 14.42 6.60 -14.57
C ALA A 550 13.47 5.43 -14.89
N GLN A 551 13.52 4.33 -14.12
CA GLN A 551 12.61 3.21 -14.34
C GLN A 551 11.16 3.57 -14.00
N ALA A 552 10.93 4.39 -12.97
CA ALA A 552 9.59 4.84 -12.59
C ALA A 552 9.00 5.80 -13.64
N ALA A 553 9.84 6.63 -14.25
CA ALA A 553 9.44 7.52 -15.33
C ALA A 553 8.95 6.74 -16.56
N GLU A 554 9.62 5.65 -16.93
CA GLU A 554 9.17 4.78 -18.02
C GLU A 554 7.87 4.05 -17.69
N GLN A 555 7.70 3.56 -16.46
CA GLN A 555 6.43 2.97 -16.00
C GLN A 555 5.28 3.97 -16.14
N PHE A 556 5.50 5.18 -15.64
CA PHE A 556 4.52 6.26 -15.70
C PHE A 556 4.13 6.58 -17.15
N ARG A 557 5.11 6.64 -18.06
CA ARG A 557 4.87 6.87 -19.49
C ARG A 557 4.06 5.75 -20.12
N LEU A 558 4.36 4.49 -19.80
CA LEU A 558 3.61 3.33 -20.33
C LEU A 558 2.15 3.29 -19.87
N TRP A 559 1.85 3.80 -18.67
CA TRP A 559 0.50 3.80 -18.11
C TRP A 559 -0.34 5.02 -18.48
N THR A 560 0.30 6.19 -18.60
CA THR A 560 -0.41 7.47 -18.78
C THR A 560 -0.30 8.00 -20.20
N ASP A 561 0.54 7.37 -21.04
CA ASP A 561 0.92 7.85 -22.37
C ASP A 561 1.50 9.29 -22.35
N ARG A 562 1.98 9.77 -21.18
CA ARG A 562 2.58 11.09 -20.95
C ARG A 562 3.96 10.99 -20.32
N ALA A 563 4.83 11.96 -20.61
CA ALA A 563 6.13 12.05 -19.95
C ALA A 563 5.97 12.25 -18.43
N ALA A 564 6.77 11.52 -17.65
CA ALA A 564 6.79 11.70 -16.20
C ALA A 564 7.38 13.07 -15.82
N PRO A 565 6.90 13.71 -14.74
CA PRO A 565 7.54 14.90 -14.19
C PRO A 565 8.83 14.51 -13.44
N SER A 566 9.87 14.10 -14.15
CA SER A 566 11.06 13.45 -13.56
C SER A 566 11.78 14.30 -12.50
N ARG A 567 11.74 15.63 -12.60
CA ARG A 567 12.29 16.52 -11.55
C ARG A 567 11.51 16.43 -10.24
N LEU A 568 10.19 16.25 -10.31
CA LEU A 568 9.36 16.01 -9.13
C LEU A 568 9.66 14.63 -8.55
N PHE A 569 9.80 13.61 -9.40
CA PHE A 569 10.14 12.26 -8.95
C PHE A 569 11.47 12.24 -8.19
N ASP A 570 12.51 12.86 -8.74
CA ASP A 570 13.82 12.97 -8.09
C ASP A 570 13.73 13.70 -6.75
N ARG A 571 13.00 14.83 -6.68
CA ARG A 571 12.79 15.56 -5.43
C ARG A 571 12.12 14.70 -4.36
N VAL A 572 10.99 14.07 -4.70
CA VAL A 572 10.23 13.22 -3.77
C VAL A 572 11.08 12.07 -3.24
N VAL A 573 11.88 11.44 -4.11
CA VAL A 573 12.78 10.34 -3.70
C VAL A 573 13.85 10.84 -2.76
N ARG A 574 14.53 11.96 -3.07
CA ARG A 574 15.59 12.52 -2.24
C ARG A 574 15.09 12.96 -0.87
N GLU A 575 13.98 13.70 -0.83
CA GLU A 575 13.35 14.14 0.42
C GLU A 575 12.94 12.94 1.30
N SER A 576 12.41 11.88 0.69
CA SER A 576 12.06 10.64 1.42
C SER A 576 13.28 9.93 1.98
N LEU A 577 14.39 9.89 1.23
CA LEU A 577 15.63 9.27 1.69
C LEU A 577 16.30 10.08 2.80
N ASP A 578 16.22 11.41 2.76
CA ASP A 578 16.77 12.29 3.80
C ASP A 578 15.97 12.20 5.11
N ALA A 579 14.63 12.12 5.02
CA ALA A 579 13.77 11.93 6.18
C ALA A 579 14.05 10.62 6.93
N ASP A 580 14.39 9.55 6.20
CA ASP A 580 14.77 8.27 6.80
C ASP A 580 16.14 8.30 7.50
N VAL A 581 17.04 9.21 7.11
CA VAL A 581 18.36 9.40 7.75
C VAL A 581 18.27 10.27 9.00
N ALA A 582 17.33 11.22 9.03
CA ALA A 582 17.11 12.08 10.19
C ALA A 582 16.53 11.34 11.40
N GLY A 583 15.86 10.19 11.18
CA GLY A 583 15.09 9.50 12.21
C GLY A 583 13.86 10.32 12.66
N PRO A 584 12.83 9.67 13.23
CA PRO A 584 11.75 10.39 13.91
C PRO A 584 12.23 11.12 15.18
#